data_AF-F4T8V4-F1
#
_entry.id   AF-F4T8V4-F1
#
_cell.length_a   1.000
_cell.length_b   1.000
_cell.length_c   1.000
_cell.angle_alpha   90.00
_cell.angle_beta   90.00
_cell.angle_gamma   90.00
#
_symmetry.space_group_name_H-M   'P 1'
#
loop_
_entity.id
_entity.type
_entity.pdbx_description
1 polymer ?
#
loop_
_entity_poly.entity_id
_entity_poly.type
_entity_poly.pdbx_seq_one_letter_code
_entity_poly.pdbx_strand_id
1 'polypeptide(L)'
;MALNLDSLGLSAKVTAEGISAPDYQTILSTLISYFQQIYGSDAYLEPDSKDGQMVALMALAIHDANNTAITVYNCFSPATGYGAALTSNVKINGISRKGATNSTVDLLLTGTAGTTIINGSVKDSNNVIWRLPASVVVGVDGTVMVTATCSVSGAVAAAGWNYH
;
A
#
# COMPACT_ATOMS: atom_id res chain seq x y z
N MET A 1 -46.21 -5.46 -4.15
CA MET A 1 -45.37 -5.88 -3.00
C MET A 1 -44.36 -4.77 -2.78
N ALA A 2 -44.22 -4.24 -1.57
CA ALA A 2 -43.26 -3.16 -1.31
C ALA A 2 -41.83 -3.72 -1.30
N LEU A 3 -40.87 -2.99 -1.85
CA LEU A 3 -39.45 -3.35 -1.77
C LEU A 3 -39.04 -3.40 -0.29
N ASN A 4 -38.28 -4.42 0.13
CA ASN A 4 -37.60 -4.39 1.42
C ASN A 4 -36.42 -3.42 1.32
N LEU A 5 -36.48 -2.31 2.07
CA LEU A 5 -35.49 -1.24 2.05
C LEU A 5 -34.55 -1.27 3.27
N ASP A 6 -34.68 -2.27 4.16
CA ASP A 6 -33.84 -2.37 5.36
C ASP A 6 -32.36 -2.56 4.99
N SER A 7 -32.11 -3.31 3.92
CA SER A 7 -30.81 -3.35 3.25
C SER A 7 -30.96 -3.89 1.83
N LEU A 8 -30.36 -3.20 0.87
CA LEU A 8 -30.27 -3.69 -0.51
C LEU A 8 -29.15 -4.72 -0.71
N GLY A 9 -28.29 -4.93 0.29
CA GLY A 9 -27.15 -5.85 0.19
C GLY A 9 -26.02 -5.40 -0.75
N LEU A 10 -26.06 -4.15 -1.22
CA LEU A 10 -25.14 -3.63 -2.24
C LEU A 10 -23.86 -2.98 -1.69
N SER A 11 -23.83 -2.66 -0.40
CA SER A 11 -22.69 -2.00 0.24
C SER A 11 -21.60 -2.99 0.63
N ALA A 12 -20.37 -2.49 0.76
CA ALA A 12 -19.30 -3.20 1.43
C ALA A 12 -19.71 -3.60 2.86
N LYS A 13 -19.23 -4.77 3.30
CA LYS A 13 -19.46 -5.35 4.63
C LYS A 13 -18.14 -5.74 5.25
N VAL A 14 -17.99 -5.46 6.54
CA VAL A 14 -16.86 -5.90 7.35
C VAL A 14 -17.33 -7.07 8.21
N THR A 15 -16.63 -8.19 8.11
CA THR A 15 -16.86 -9.40 8.91
C THR A 15 -15.57 -9.78 9.64
N ALA A 16 -15.59 -10.88 10.39
CA ALA A 16 -14.40 -11.39 11.06
C ALA A 16 -13.28 -11.77 10.07
N GLU A 17 -13.64 -12.09 8.83
CA GLU A 17 -12.73 -12.47 7.74
C GLU A 17 -12.14 -11.26 7.00
N GLY A 18 -12.63 -10.04 7.25
CA GLY A 18 -12.18 -8.80 6.62
C GLY A 18 -13.30 -7.99 5.96
N ILE A 19 -12.93 -7.04 5.10
CA ILE A 19 -13.89 -6.30 4.29
C ILE A 19 -14.12 -6.99 2.94
N SER A 20 -15.36 -7.05 2.51
CA SER A 20 -15.75 -7.53 1.18
C SER A 20 -16.91 -6.70 0.63
N ALA A 21 -17.09 -6.70 -0.68
CA ALA A 21 -18.21 -6.04 -1.35
C ALA A 21 -18.65 -6.86 -2.57
N PRO A 22 -19.91 -6.74 -3.01
CA PRO A 22 -20.35 -7.32 -4.27
C PRO A 22 -19.58 -6.70 -5.46
N ASP A 23 -19.32 -7.51 -6.48
CA ASP A 23 -18.77 -7.01 -7.74
C ASP A 23 -19.80 -6.18 -8.53
N TYR A 24 -19.31 -5.44 -9.53
CA TYR A 24 -20.16 -4.59 -10.38
C TYR A 24 -21.34 -5.35 -11.01
N GLN A 25 -21.12 -6.58 -11.49
CA GLN A 25 -22.15 -7.35 -12.18
C GLN A 25 -23.28 -7.78 -11.22
N THR A 26 -22.92 -8.12 -10.00
CA THR A 26 -23.85 -8.44 -8.91
C THR A 26 -24.68 -7.21 -8.53
N ILE A 27 -24.04 -6.03 -8.46
CA ILE A 27 -24.75 -4.77 -8.18
C ILE A 27 -25.71 -4.44 -9.33
N LEU A 28 -25.24 -4.50 -10.58
CA LEU A 28 -26.03 -4.19 -11.77
C LEU A 28 -27.28 -5.08 -11.89
N SER A 29 -27.10 -6.39 -11.80
CA SER A 29 -28.21 -7.35 -11.88
C SER A 29 -29.25 -7.14 -10.76
N THR A 30 -28.80 -6.81 -9.56
CA THR A 30 -29.68 -6.50 -8.43
C THR A 30 -30.49 -5.23 -8.69
N LEU A 31 -29.86 -4.16 -9.19
CA LEU A 31 -30.55 -2.92 -9.51
C LEU A 31 -31.55 -3.08 -10.67
N ILE A 32 -31.21 -3.87 -11.70
CA ILE A 32 -32.13 -4.23 -12.79
C ILE A 32 -33.37 -4.94 -12.22
N SER A 33 -33.16 -5.91 -11.32
CA SER A 33 -34.26 -6.63 -10.68
C SER A 33 -35.18 -5.69 -9.90
N TYR A 34 -34.63 -4.74 -9.14
CA TYR A 34 -35.43 -3.76 -8.43
C TYR A 34 -36.16 -2.80 -9.38
N PHE A 35 -35.50 -2.35 -10.44
CA PHE A 35 -36.13 -1.52 -11.45
C PHE A 35 -37.35 -2.22 -12.05
N GLN A 36 -37.22 -3.48 -12.47
CA GLN A 36 -38.31 -4.28 -13.03
C GLN A 36 -39.43 -4.56 -12.02
N GLN A 37 -39.11 -4.72 -10.74
CA GLN A 37 -40.14 -4.85 -9.69
C GLN A 37 -40.97 -3.56 -9.52
N ILE A 38 -40.37 -2.39 -9.75
CA ILE A 38 -41.03 -1.09 -9.58
C ILE A 38 -41.81 -0.69 -10.83
N TYR A 39 -41.19 -0.84 -12.01
CA TYR A 39 -41.68 -0.28 -13.26
C TYR A 39 -42.33 -1.31 -14.19
N GLY A 40 -42.18 -2.60 -13.91
CA GLY A 40 -42.70 -3.69 -14.74
C GLY A 40 -41.57 -4.59 -15.27
N SER A 41 -41.86 -5.89 -15.37
CA SER A 41 -40.91 -6.89 -15.87
C SER A 41 -40.59 -6.73 -17.36
N ASP A 42 -41.39 -5.96 -18.08
CA ASP A 42 -41.23 -5.61 -19.50
C ASP A 42 -40.32 -4.38 -19.72
N ALA A 43 -39.81 -3.77 -18.65
CA ALA A 43 -38.84 -2.68 -18.76
C ALA A 43 -37.56 -3.13 -19.50
N TYR A 44 -37.21 -2.40 -20.57
CA TYR A 44 -36.02 -2.65 -21.38
C TYR A 44 -34.80 -1.93 -20.79
N LEU A 45 -33.83 -2.71 -20.29
CA LEU A 45 -32.66 -2.22 -19.53
C LEU A 45 -31.33 -2.69 -20.13
N GLU A 46 -31.32 -3.04 -21.42
CA GLU A 46 -30.10 -3.37 -22.14
C GLU A 46 -29.17 -2.14 -22.28
N PRO A 47 -27.85 -2.33 -22.50
CA PRO A 47 -26.88 -1.23 -22.53
C PRO A 47 -27.10 -0.15 -23.59
N ASP A 48 -27.90 -0.44 -24.62
CA ASP A 48 -28.28 0.50 -25.68
C ASP A 48 -29.46 1.40 -25.29
N SER A 49 -30.17 1.06 -24.20
CA SER A 49 -31.26 1.85 -23.67
C SER A 49 -30.79 2.94 -22.72
N LYS A 50 -31.51 4.07 -22.69
CA LYS A 50 -31.21 5.16 -21.75
C LYS A 50 -31.38 4.73 -20.29
N ASP A 51 -32.40 3.91 -20.02
CA ASP A 51 -32.68 3.41 -18.67
C ASP A 51 -31.63 2.38 -18.25
N GLY A 52 -31.22 1.48 -19.14
CA GLY A 52 -30.10 0.55 -18.92
C GLY A 52 -28.79 1.26 -18.65
N GLN A 53 -28.47 2.32 -19.41
CA GLN A 53 -27.29 3.16 -19.15
C GLN A 53 -27.37 3.86 -17.79
N MET A 54 -28.54 4.37 -17.42
CA MET A 54 -28.74 5.02 -16.12
C MET A 54 -28.51 4.03 -14.97
N VAL A 55 -29.09 2.83 -15.05
CA VAL A 55 -28.89 1.78 -14.04
C VAL A 55 -27.42 1.33 -13.97
N ALA A 56 -26.74 1.23 -15.10
CA ALA A 56 -25.30 0.93 -15.16
C ALA A 56 -24.46 2.00 -14.46
N LEU A 57 -24.75 3.29 -14.66
CA LEU A 57 -24.06 4.38 -13.97
C LEU A 57 -24.26 4.32 -12.45
N MET A 58 -25.47 4.01 -11.99
CA MET A 58 -25.73 3.81 -10.56
C MET A 58 -24.94 2.62 -10.00
N ALA A 59 -24.92 1.50 -10.72
CA ALA A 59 -24.17 0.32 -10.31
C ALA A 59 -22.67 0.62 -10.19
N LEU A 60 -22.12 1.36 -11.16
CA LEU A 60 -20.72 1.77 -11.16
C LEU A 60 -20.39 2.68 -9.98
N ALA A 61 -21.24 3.67 -9.70
CA ALA A 61 -21.03 4.58 -8.56
C ALA A 61 -21.00 3.83 -7.21
N ILE A 62 -21.87 2.84 -7.02
CA ILE A 62 -21.88 2.00 -5.81
C ILE A 62 -20.62 1.13 -5.75
N HIS A 63 -20.23 0.53 -6.87
CA HIS A 63 -19.01 -0.27 -6.96
C HIS A 63 -17.76 0.54 -6.61
N ASP A 64 -17.64 1.76 -7.13
CA ASP A 64 -16.51 2.65 -6.85
C ASP A 64 -16.47 3.11 -5.39
N ALA A 65 -17.64 3.39 -4.80
CA ALA A 65 -17.76 3.70 -3.39
C ALA A 65 -17.34 2.51 -2.50
N ASN A 66 -17.74 1.29 -2.87
CA ASN A 66 -17.33 0.07 -2.19
C ASN A 66 -15.81 -0.15 -2.26
N ASN A 67 -15.20 0.05 -3.43
CA ASN A 67 -13.75 -0.08 -3.60
C ASN A 67 -12.99 0.98 -2.80
N THR A 68 -13.56 2.19 -2.68
CA THR A 68 -13.02 3.23 -1.79
C THR A 68 -13.09 2.78 -0.33
N ALA A 69 -14.22 2.21 0.12
CA ALA A 69 -14.36 1.68 1.47
C ALA A 69 -13.36 0.55 1.77
N ILE A 70 -13.15 -0.37 0.81
CA ILE A 70 -12.13 -1.43 0.90
C ILE A 70 -10.73 -0.82 1.04
N THR A 71 -10.42 0.20 0.25
CA THR A 71 -9.12 0.88 0.31
C THR A 71 -8.91 1.54 1.67
N VAL A 72 -9.93 2.24 2.19
CA VAL A 72 -9.91 2.86 3.52
C VAL A 72 -9.74 1.82 4.62
N TYR A 73 -10.47 0.70 4.55
CA TYR A 73 -10.34 -0.40 5.51
C TYR A 73 -8.92 -0.98 5.52
N ASN A 74 -8.37 -1.28 4.34
CA ASN A 74 -7.03 -1.84 4.20
C ASN A 74 -5.93 -0.85 4.65
N CYS A 75 -6.21 0.45 4.61
CA CYS A 75 -5.32 1.47 5.14
C CYS A 75 -5.18 1.43 6.67
N PHE A 76 -6.09 0.79 7.41
CA PHE A 76 -5.99 0.59 8.86
C PHE A 76 -5.09 -0.60 9.27
N SER A 77 -4.63 -1.43 8.32
CA SER A 77 -3.67 -2.50 8.61
C SER A 77 -2.22 -1.97 8.57
N PRO A 78 -1.37 -2.28 9.57
CA PRO A 78 0.04 -1.86 9.60
C PRO A 78 0.87 -2.35 8.40
N ALA A 79 0.47 -3.45 7.76
CA ALA A 79 1.19 -4.03 6.63
C ALA A 79 0.81 -3.44 5.27
N THR A 80 -0.36 -2.78 5.18
CA THR A 80 -0.94 -2.27 3.92
C THR A 80 -1.31 -0.79 3.97
N GLY A 81 -0.98 -0.09 5.06
CA GLY A 81 -1.24 1.34 5.23
C GLY A 81 -0.30 2.22 4.42
N TYR A 82 -0.85 3.07 3.56
CA TYR A 82 -0.11 4.11 2.83
C TYR A 82 -0.42 5.51 3.41
N GLY A 83 0.56 6.42 3.39
CA GLY A 83 0.34 7.85 3.73
C GLY A 83 -0.09 8.14 5.18
N ALA A 84 -1.12 8.98 5.34
CA ALA A 84 -1.62 9.46 6.64
C ALA A 84 -2.24 8.34 7.50
N ALA A 85 -2.76 7.27 6.88
CA ALA A 85 -3.33 6.14 7.59
C ALA A 85 -2.27 5.34 8.36
N LEU A 86 -1.07 5.19 7.80
CA LEU A 86 0.08 4.64 8.53
C LEU A 86 0.41 5.49 9.77
N THR A 87 0.27 6.83 9.68
CA THR A 87 0.56 7.77 10.78
C THR A 87 -0.47 7.70 11.92
N SER A 88 -1.75 7.43 11.61
CA SER A 88 -2.81 7.25 12.62
C SER A 88 -2.78 5.86 13.28
N ASN A 89 -2.41 4.79 12.57
CA ASN A 89 -2.33 3.44 13.14
C ASN A 89 -1.25 3.31 14.23
N VAL A 90 -0.18 4.11 14.15
CA VAL A 90 0.89 4.12 15.16
C VAL A 90 0.41 4.64 16.53
N LYS A 91 -0.62 5.50 16.56
CA LYS A 91 -1.17 6.05 17.81
C LYS A 91 -2.14 5.11 18.52
N ILE A 92 -2.83 4.24 17.79
CA ILE A 92 -3.87 3.35 18.33
C ILE A 92 -3.26 2.08 18.96
N ASN A 93 -2.15 1.57 18.41
CA ASN A 93 -1.55 0.30 18.87
C ASN A 93 -0.48 0.42 19.98
N GLY A 94 -0.27 1.61 20.56
CA GLY A 94 0.67 1.80 21.68
C GLY A 94 2.16 1.60 21.35
N ILE A 95 2.51 1.43 20.07
CA ILE A 95 3.91 1.28 19.62
C ILE A 95 4.38 2.66 19.19
N SER A 96 5.22 3.31 20.01
CA SER A 96 5.84 4.58 19.63
C SER A 96 6.69 4.39 18.37
N ARG A 97 6.50 5.26 17.37
CA ARG A 97 7.30 5.26 16.14
C ARG A 97 8.76 5.48 16.56
N LYS A 98 9.64 4.48 16.39
CA LYS A 98 11.07 4.79 16.28
C LYS A 98 11.18 5.73 15.09
N GLY A 99 11.60 6.97 15.33
CA GLY A 99 11.75 7.99 14.29
C GLY A 99 12.53 7.42 13.11
N ALA A 100 12.29 7.93 11.89
CA ALA A 100 12.88 7.41 10.66
C ALA A 100 14.36 7.06 10.86
N THR A 101 14.66 5.78 11.06
CA THR A 101 16.03 5.31 11.12
C THR A 101 16.44 5.15 9.68
N ASN A 102 17.41 5.96 9.27
CA ASN A 102 18.08 5.79 7.99
C ASN A 102 18.42 4.31 7.78
N SER A 103 18.18 3.77 6.59
CA SER A 103 18.55 2.39 6.27
C SER A 103 20.03 2.17 6.57
N THR A 104 20.36 1.03 7.19
CA THR A 104 21.74 0.60 7.42
C THR A 104 22.08 -0.59 6.55
N VAL A 105 23.30 -0.65 6.04
CA VAL A 105 23.82 -1.78 5.27
C VAL A 105 25.22 -2.13 5.74
N ASP A 106 25.51 -3.42 5.86
CA ASP A 106 26.86 -3.89 6.13
C ASP A 106 27.66 -3.92 4.82
N LEU A 107 28.82 -3.27 4.85
CA LEU A 107 29.74 -3.15 3.73
C LEU A 107 31.07 -3.80 4.09
N LEU A 108 31.56 -4.66 3.19
CA LEU A 108 32.94 -5.11 3.23
C LEU A 108 33.80 -4.11 2.48
N LEU A 109 34.69 -3.41 3.19
CA LEU A 109 35.70 -2.55 2.58
C LEU A 109 37.00 -3.31 2.47
N THR A 110 37.66 -3.21 1.32
CA THR A 110 38.99 -3.78 1.07
C THR A 110 39.99 -2.66 0.83
N GLY A 111 41.18 -2.75 1.41
CA GLY A 111 42.23 -1.74 1.25
C GLY A 111 43.53 -2.12 1.94
N THR A 112 44.48 -1.18 1.98
CA THR A 112 45.76 -1.39 2.65
C THR A 112 45.55 -1.53 4.15
N ALA A 113 46.11 -2.59 4.75
CA ALA A 113 46.05 -2.84 6.19
C ALA A 113 46.51 -1.63 7.01
N GLY A 114 45.76 -1.28 8.05
CA GLY A 114 46.05 -0.13 8.93
C GLY A 114 45.55 1.22 8.40
N THR A 115 44.94 1.27 7.21
CA THR A 115 44.37 2.52 6.69
C THR A 115 43.17 2.95 7.54
N THR A 116 43.18 4.20 7.99
CA THR A 116 42.06 4.81 8.72
C THR A 116 41.25 5.70 7.78
N ILE A 117 39.96 5.40 7.66
CA ILE A 117 38.97 6.18 6.91
C ILE A 117 38.18 7.00 7.93
N ILE A 118 38.16 8.34 7.77
CA ILE A 118 37.48 9.27 8.69
C ILE A 118 36.29 9.89 7.95
N ASN A 119 35.09 9.81 8.54
CA ASN A 119 33.85 10.36 7.98
C ASN A 119 33.61 9.99 6.50
N GLY A 120 34.00 8.78 6.10
CA GLY A 120 33.91 8.33 4.72
C GLY A 120 32.48 8.14 4.24
N SER A 121 32.29 8.08 2.93
CA SER A 121 31.01 7.74 2.31
C SER A 121 31.23 6.88 1.09
N VAL A 122 30.32 5.93 0.85
CA VAL A 122 30.26 5.16 -0.38
C VAL A 122 28.97 5.50 -1.14
N LYS A 123 28.97 5.23 -2.44
CA LYS A 123 27.84 5.49 -3.31
C LYS A 123 27.46 4.20 -4.02
N ASP A 124 26.18 3.86 -4.03
CA ASP A 124 25.70 2.66 -4.74
C ASP A 124 25.39 2.94 -6.22
N SER A 125 25.02 1.87 -6.94
CA SER A 125 24.63 1.91 -8.36
C SER A 125 23.38 2.76 -8.64
N ASN A 126 22.56 3.02 -7.62
CA ASN A 126 21.38 3.88 -7.68
C ASN A 126 21.70 5.34 -7.30
N ASN A 127 22.99 5.68 -7.19
CA ASN A 127 23.50 6.98 -6.75
C ASN A 127 23.15 7.38 -5.30
N VAL A 128 22.73 6.43 -4.46
CA VAL A 128 22.46 6.70 -3.04
C VAL A 128 23.78 6.76 -2.27
N ILE A 129 23.93 7.77 -1.42
CA ILE A 129 25.12 7.94 -0.59
C ILE A 129 24.89 7.27 0.78
N TRP A 130 25.83 6.40 1.14
CA TRP A 130 25.89 5.69 2.41
C TRP A 130 27.09 6.19 3.22
N ARG A 131 26.82 6.72 4.41
CA ARG A 131 27.84 7.28 5.31
C ARG A 131 28.43 6.19 6.19
N LEU A 132 29.76 6.09 6.20
CA LEU A 132 30.49 5.21 7.10
C LEU A 132 30.49 5.77 8.53
N PRO A 133 30.81 4.94 9.54
CA PRO A 133 31.13 5.43 10.88
C PRO A 133 32.23 6.51 10.87
N ALA A 134 32.27 7.33 11.91
CA ALA A 134 33.19 8.47 12.01
C ALA A 134 34.68 8.07 11.84
N SER A 135 35.03 6.85 12.23
CA SER A 135 36.35 6.26 11.99
C SER A 135 36.19 4.78 11.68
N VAL A 136 36.87 4.32 10.64
CA VAL A 136 36.95 2.93 10.20
C VAL A 136 38.41 2.59 9.97
N VAL A 137 38.90 1.49 10.53
CA VAL A 137 40.28 1.02 10.33
C VAL A 137 40.25 -0.30 9.56
N VAL A 138 40.98 -0.37 8.45
CA VAL A 138 41.13 -1.60 7.66
C VAL A 138 42.00 -2.59 8.44
N GLY A 139 41.49 -3.80 8.63
CA GLY A 139 42.13 -4.87 9.38
C GLY A 139 43.46 -5.31 8.77
N VAL A 140 44.22 -6.10 9.54
CA VAL A 140 45.54 -6.62 9.12
C VAL A 140 45.46 -7.58 7.93
N ASP A 141 44.27 -8.14 7.68
CA ASP A 141 43.90 -8.95 6.53
C ASP A 141 43.51 -8.11 5.29
N GLY A 142 43.56 -6.78 5.39
CA GLY A 142 43.21 -5.86 4.31
C GLY A 142 41.71 -5.65 4.14
N THR A 143 40.88 -6.12 5.08
CA THR A 143 39.42 -5.96 5.00
C THR A 143 38.83 -5.36 6.28
N VAL A 144 37.63 -4.78 6.18
CA VAL A 144 36.85 -4.37 7.35
C VAL A 144 35.37 -4.37 7.02
N MET A 145 34.57 -4.98 7.90
CA MET A 145 33.11 -4.93 7.85
C MET A 145 32.61 -3.70 8.60
N VAL A 146 31.79 -2.88 7.95
CA VAL A 146 31.24 -1.67 8.54
C VAL A 146 29.77 -1.50 8.23
N THR A 147 29.00 -1.07 9.23
CA THR A 147 27.59 -0.71 9.03
C THR A 147 27.50 0.75 8.58
N ALA A 148 27.15 0.97 7.32
CA ALA A 148 26.96 2.28 6.73
C ALA A 148 25.50 2.72 6.78
N THR A 149 25.26 4.03 6.90
CA THR A 149 23.93 4.62 7.08
C THR A 149 23.53 5.45 5.86
N CYS A 150 22.37 5.20 5.28
CA CYS A 150 21.83 5.96 4.14
C CYS A 150 21.68 7.45 4.49
N SER A 151 22.02 8.33 3.56
CA SER A 151 21.89 9.79 3.72
C SER A 151 20.50 10.34 3.38
N VAL A 152 19.61 9.52 2.79
CA VAL A 152 18.25 9.90 2.42
C VAL A 152 17.26 9.40 3.48
N SER A 153 16.40 10.29 3.97
CA SER A 153 15.33 9.94 4.91
C SER A 153 14.20 9.22 4.18
N GLY A 154 13.95 7.96 4.51
CA GLY A 154 12.85 7.16 3.97
C GLY A 154 13.22 5.68 3.83
N ALA A 155 12.22 4.82 3.68
CA ALA A 155 12.45 3.40 3.38
C ALA A 155 12.98 3.27 1.95
N VAL A 156 14.30 3.28 1.79
CA VAL A 156 14.94 2.89 0.53
C VAL A 156 15.17 1.39 0.58
N ALA A 157 14.52 0.65 -0.31
CA ALA A 157 14.81 -0.76 -0.52
C ALA A 157 16.23 -0.89 -1.10
N ALA A 158 17.12 -1.58 -0.38
CA ALA A 158 18.42 -1.96 -0.91
C ALA A 158 18.21 -3.02 -2.00
N ALA A 159 18.33 -2.61 -3.26
CA ALA A 159 18.33 -3.56 -4.38
C ALA A 159 19.69 -4.28 -4.43
N GLY A 160 19.65 -5.59 -4.71
CA GLY A 160 20.79 -6.51 -4.64
C GLY A 160 22.01 -6.07 -5.45
N TRP A 161 23.18 -6.41 -4.91
CA TRP A 161 24.49 -6.14 -5.47
C TRP A 161 24.71 -6.94 -6.77
N ASN A 162 24.90 -6.25 -7.90
CA ASN A 162 25.47 -6.87 -9.10
C ASN A 162 26.99 -6.72 -9.04
N TYR A 163 27.68 -7.87 -9.01
CA TYR A 163 29.13 -7.96 -9.11
C TYR A 163 29.59 -7.54 -10.51
N HIS A 164 30.51 -6.57 -10.58
CA HIS A 164 31.48 -6.44 -11.66
C HIS A 164 32.85 -6.17 -11.05
#